data_AF-A0A7W7T950-F1
#
_entry.id   AF-A0A7W7T950-F1
#
_cell.length_a   1.000
_cell.length_b   1.000
_cell.length_c   1.000
_cell.angle_alpha   90.00
_cell.angle_beta   90.00
_cell.angle_gamma   90.00
#
_symmetry.space_group_name_H-M   'P 1'
#
loop_
_entity.id
_entity.type
_entity.pdbx_description
1 polymer ?
#
loop_
_entity_poly.entity_id
_entity_poly.type
_entity_poly.pdbx_seq_one_letter_code
_entity_poly.pdbx_strand_id
1 'polypeptide(L)'
;MTEYLTKSIGDCHDARTTRQEEHAERLCAELAVTPCSPQCPVWLLYGVQPRGARVSMEPGKCKGKAHKRSTLGVAGRRVLVSRKWSGKSLADHKHDRVAFVRQLLADVGIAQDEQPRRVAWHNVRPGDPNVPPRAHLLMRAVAERRRWKAEYTAALLASASPPNHSATPQAA
;
A
#
# COMPACT_ATOMS: atom_id res chain seq x y z
N MET A 1 0.88 -5.67 0.93
CA MET A 1 1.80 -6.06 1.99
C MET A 1 1.34 -5.40 3.27
N THR A 2 1.12 -6.17 4.32
CA THR A 2 0.64 -5.72 5.63
C THR A 2 1.67 -6.14 6.65
N GLU A 3 2.26 -5.18 7.35
CA GLU A 3 3.18 -5.45 8.45
C GLU A 3 2.40 -5.39 9.76
N TYR A 4 2.49 -6.46 10.55
CA TYR A 4 1.82 -6.55 11.84
C TYR A 4 2.67 -5.84 12.89
N LEU A 5 2.12 -4.78 13.47
CA LEU A 5 2.75 -3.98 14.50
C LEU A 5 2.00 -4.23 15.81
N THR A 6 2.21 -5.42 16.39
CA THR A 6 1.67 -5.91 17.68
C THR A 6 0.15 -5.74 17.93
N LYS A 7 -0.36 -6.28 19.05
CA LYS A 7 -1.79 -6.21 19.41
C LYS A 7 -2.20 -4.81 19.88
N SER A 8 -1.30 -4.13 20.56
CA SER A 8 -1.41 -2.78 21.09
C SER A 8 0.00 -2.22 21.22
N ILE A 9 0.23 -1.00 20.74
CA ILE A 9 1.54 -0.34 20.86
C ILE A 9 1.80 0.10 22.30
N GLY A 10 0.74 0.41 23.05
CA GLY A 10 0.84 0.73 24.48
C GLY A 10 1.31 -0.45 25.33
N ASP A 11 1.15 -1.68 24.83
CA ASP A 11 1.53 -2.90 25.55
C ASP A 11 2.95 -3.34 25.20
N CYS A 12 3.66 -2.62 24.31
CA CYS A 12 5.00 -2.97 23.89
C CYS A 12 6.08 -2.55 24.91
N HIS A 13 5.76 -1.60 25.80
CA HIS A 13 6.74 -1.03 26.72
C HIS A 13 6.07 -0.37 27.92
N ASP A 14 6.43 -0.80 29.13
CA ASP A 14 6.08 -0.12 30.38
C ASP A 14 7.10 0.95 30.72
N ALA A 15 6.65 2.15 31.10
CA ALA A 15 7.55 3.19 31.60
C ALA A 15 8.19 2.72 32.92
N ARG A 16 9.53 2.69 32.95
CA ARG A 16 10.33 2.27 34.11
C ARG A 16 11.01 3.42 34.82
N THR A 17 10.92 4.63 34.25
CA THR A 17 11.58 5.83 34.77
C THR A 17 10.68 7.05 34.62
N THR A 18 10.81 8.02 35.51
CA THR A 18 10.07 9.30 35.46
C THR A 18 10.27 10.02 34.13
N ARG A 19 11.49 9.98 33.57
CA ARG A 19 11.79 10.58 32.25
C ARG A 19 10.93 9.99 31.13
N GLN A 20 10.62 8.69 31.18
CA GLN A 20 9.75 8.04 30.19
C GLN A 20 8.29 8.46 30.35
N GLU A 21 7.83 8.64 31.58
CA GLU A 21 6.47 9.12 31.88
C GLU A 21 6.26 10.56 31.42
N GLU A 22 7.22 11.44 31.71
CA GLU A 22 7.25 12.83 31.26
C GLU A 22 7.32 12.93 29.73
N HIS A 23 8.09 12.03 29.09
CA HIS A 23 8.14 11.97 27.63
C HIS A 23 6.78 11.60 27.03
N ALA A 24 6.10 10.59 27.59
CA ALA A 24 4.77 10.19 27.14
C ALA A 24 3.72 11.28 27.38
N GLU A 25 3.82 12.02 28.48
CA GLU A 25 2.93 13.15 28.77
C GLU A 25 3.13 14.30 27.80
N ARG A 26 4.40 14.67 27.51
CA ARG A 26 4.72 15.65 26.49
C ARG A 26 4.17 15.25 25.13
N LEU A 27 4.32 13.99 24.75
CA LEU A 27 3.76 13.47 23.50
C LEU A 27 2.23 13.54 23.49
N CYS A 28 1.55 13.25 24.60
CA CYS A 28 0.10 13.43 24.71
C CYS A 28 -0.31 14.89 24.53
N ALA A 29 0.42 15.82 25.13
CA ALA A 29 0.15 17.25 25.02
C ALA A 29 0.28 17.73 23.57
N GLU A 30 1.36 17.34 22.87
CA GLU A 30 1.54 17.64 21.44
C GLU A 30 0.42 17.04 20.57
N LEU A 31 0.01 15.81 20.87
CA LEU A 31 -1.08 15.17 20.15
C LEU A 31 -2.43 15.86 20.40
N ALA A 32 -2.65 16.52 21.54
CA ALA A 32 -3.90 17.24 21.81
C ALA A 32 -4.13 18.41 20.82
N VAL A 33 -3.04 19.00 20.32
CA VAL A 33 -3.08 20.09 19.34
C VAL A 33 -2.76 19.64 17.92
N THR A 34 -2.21 18.44 17.71
CA THR A 34 -1.86 17.95 16.36
C THR A 34 -2.99 17.16 15.70
N PRO A 35 -3.48 17.53 14.49
CA PRO A 35 -4.54 16.79 13.81
C PRO A 35 -4.14 15.35 13.41
N CYS A 36 -4.86 14.33 13.90
CA CYS A 36 -4.51 12.92 13.63
C CYS A 36 -5.01 12.36 12.29
N SER A 37 -5.92 13.05 11.61
CA SER A 37 -6.50 12.61 10.32
C SER A 37 -7.21 13.77 9.60
N PRO A 38 -7.57 13.63 8.31
CA PRO A 38 -8.32 14.67 7.60
C PRO A 38 -9.70 15.01 8.20
N GLN A 39 -10.25 14.12 9.03
CA GLN A 39 -11.57 14.30 9.68
C GLN A 39 -11.44 14.81 11.13
N CYS A 40 -10.22 15.09 11.59
CA CYS A 40 -9.95 15.41 12.99
C CYS A 40 -10.50 16.80 13.38
N PRO A 41 -11.31 16.93 14.45
CA PRO A 41 -11.79 18.22 14.94
C PRO A 41 -10.70 19.19 15.42
N VAL A 42 -9.49 18.69 15.67
CA VAL A 42 -8.32 19.52 16.02
C VAL A 42 -7.96 20.50 14.88
N TRP A 43 -8.30 20.20 13.63
CA TRP A 43 -8.17 21.15 12.51
C TRP A 43 -8.89 22.48 12.75
N LEU A 44 -9.98 22.47 13.52
CA LEU A 44 -10.75 23.67 13.85
C LEU A 44 -9.96 24.65 14.73
N LEU A 45 -8.97 24.19 15.51
CA LEU A 45 -8.05 25.09 16.23
C LEU A 45 -7.24 25.98 15.29
N TYR A 46 -7.05 25.53 14.05
CA TYR A 46 -6.28 26.21 13.01
C TYR A 46 -7.18 26.90 11.97
N GLY A 47 -8.49 26.98 12.22
CA GLY A 47 -9.45 27.55 11.26
C GLY A 47 -9.65 26.71 9.98
N VAL A 48 -9.18 25.45 9.97
CA VAL A 48 -9.32 24.54 8.82
C VAL A 48 -10.55 23.66 9.03
N GLN A 49 -11.45 23.62 8.04
CA GLN A 49 -12.62 22.75 8.09
C GLN A 49 -12.21 21.28 7.86
N PRO A 50 -12.45 20.37 8.83
CA PRO A 50 -12.15 18.95 8.64
C PRO A 50 -13.09 18.32 7.61
N ARG A 51 -12.62 17.26 6.94
CA ARG A 51 -13.43 16.49 6.01
C ARG A 51 -14.64 15.89 6.73
N GLY A 52 -15.85 16.23 6.26
CA GLY A 52 -17.09 15.75 6.88
C GLY A 52 -17.42 16.45 8.21
N ALA A 53 -17.08 17.74 8.32
CA ALA A 53 -17.41 18.58 9.47
C ALA A 53 -18.90 18.51 9.84
N ARG A 54 -19.19 18.50 11.14
CA ARG A 54 -20.54 18.48 11.71
C ARG A 54 -20.67 19.57 12.77
N VAL A 55 -21.88 20.07 12.98
CA VAL A 55 -22.18 21.10 14.00
C VAL A 55 -21.77 20.67 15.41
N SER A 56 -21.80 19.36 15.70
CA SER A 56 -21.38 18.81 16.99
C SER A 56 -19.86 18.65 17.17
N MET A 57 -19.05 19.05 16.18
CA MET A 57 -17.59 19.04 16.32
C MET A 57 -17.13 20.27 17.10
N GLU A 58 -16.47 20.04 18.23
CA GLU A 58 -15.86 21.10 19.04
C GLU A 58 -14.38 21.24 18.71
N PRO A 59 -13.85 22.48 18.57
CA PRO A 59 -12.42 22.71 18.37
C PRO A 59 -11.58 22.03 19.44
N GLY A 60 -10.53 21.33 19.02
CA GLY A 60 -9.60 20.62 19.93
C GLY A 60 -10.13 19.31 20.52
N LYS A 61 -11.42 18.97 20.38
CA LYS A 61 -11.99 17.75 20.96
C LYS A 61 -12.12 16.62 19.94
N CYS A 62 -11.05 15.85 19.77
CA CYS A 62 -11.08 14.63 18.96
C CYS A 62 -11.27 13.37 19.81
N LYS A 63 -12.28 12.55 19.47
CA LYS A 63 -12.53 11.23 20.10
C LYS A 63 -11.66 10.10 19.54
N GLY A 64 -10.77 10.41 18.60
CA GLY A 64 -9.92 9.43 17.93
C GLY A 64 -8.90 8.79 18.87
N LYS A 65 -8.62 7.48 18.69
CA LYS A 65 -7.66 6.73 19.52
C LYS A 65 -6.25 7.33 19.51
N ALA A 66 -5.87 8.01 18.42
CA ALA A 66 -4.58 8.68 18.30
C ALA A 66 -4.33 9.73 19.39
N HIS A 67 -5.38 10.34 19.96
CA HIS A 67 -5.26 11.33 21.03
C HIS A 67 -5.27 10.71 22.44
N LYS A 68 -5.40 9.38 22.56
CA LYS A 68 -5.40 8.70 23.86
C LYS A 68 -3.96 8.41 24.30
N ARG A 69 -3.71 8.58 25.59
CA ARG A 69 -2.42 8.21 26.22
C ARG A 69 -2.02 6.76 25.99
N SER A 70 -2.99 5.85 25.88
CA SER A 70 -2.70 4.43 25.60
C SER A 70 -2.31 4.14 24.15
N THR A 71 -2.49 5.08 23.22
CA THR A 71 -2.21 4.84 21.79
C THR A 71 -1.31 5.87 21.11
N LEU A 72 -0.96 6.97 21.79
CA LEU A 72 0.10 7.94 21.42
C LEU A 72 0.30 8.12 19.90
N GLY A 73 -0.72 8.62 19.21
CA GLY A 73 -0.65 8.94 17.78
C GLY A 73 -1.01 7.80 16.83
N VAL A 74 -1.08 6.55 17.32
CA VAL A 74 -1.49 5.41 16.50
C VAL A 74 -2.97 5.15 16.68
N ALA A 75 -3.76 5.22 15.60
CA ALA A 75 -5.22 5.11 15.67
C ALA A 75 -5.75 3.67 15.94
N GLY A 76 -4.94 2.77 16.53
CA GLY A 76 -5.34 1.43 16.96
C GLY A 76 -5.51 0.40 15.85
N ARG A 77 -4.95 0.60 14.65
CA ARG A 77 -4.81 -0.49 13.67
C ARG A 77 -3.57 -1.30 14.05
N ARG A 78 -3.76 -2.60 14.28
CA ARG A 78 -2.71 -3.63 14.53
C ARG A 78 -1.74 -3.84 13.35
N VAL A 79 -2.03 -3.17 12.25
CA VAL A 79 -1.35 -3.28 10.97
C VAL A 79 -1.32 -1.88 10.38
N LEU A 80 -0.13 -1.32 10.23
CA LEU A 80 0.03 -0.16 9.35
C LEU A 80 -0.13 -0.68 7.92
N VAL A 81 -1.14 -0.16 7.22
CA VAL A 81 -1.29 -0.45 5.79
C VAL A 81 -0.09 0.17 5.08
N SER A 82 0.58 -0.57 4.20
CA SER A 82 1.86 -0.14 3.60
C SER A 82 1.84 1.28 3.05
N ARG A 83 0.68 1.82 2.66
CA ARG A 83 0.50 3.21 2.24
C ARG A 83 1.02 4.25 3.22
N LYS A 84 0.85 4.06 4.54
CA LYS A 84 1.35 5.05 5.51
C LYS A 84 2.87 4.99 5.71
N TRP A 85 3.47 3.84 5.41
CA TRP A 85 4.92 3.62 5.53
C TRP A 85 5.64 3.97 4.23
N SER A 86 5.19 3.38 3.12
CA SER A 86 5.77 3.56 1.78
C SER A 86 5.24 4.78 1.03
N GLY A 87 4.20 5.47 1.53
CA GLY A 87 3.48 6.51 0.78
C GLY A 87 2.62 5.98 -0.38
N LYS A 88 2.78 4.72 -0.77
CA LYS A 88 2.20 4.14 -2.00
C LYS A 88 0.80 3.55 -1.80
N SER A 89 -0.11 3.89 -2.69
CA SER A 89 -1.43 3.27 -2.81
C SER A 89 -1.35 1.84 -3.35
N LEU A 90 -2.45 1.09 -3.27
CA LEU A 90 -2.51 -0.25 -3.89
C LEU A 90 -2.36 -0.19 -5.42
N ALA A 91 -2.79 0.92 -6.03
CA ALA A 91 -2.59 1.15 -7.45
C ALA A 91 -1.10 1.35 -7.75
N ASP A 92 -0.38 2.09 -6.93
CA ASP A 92 1.07 2.31 -7.10
C ASP A 92 1.82 0.99 -6.97
N HIS A 93 1.51 0.19 -5.94
CA HIS A 93 2.07 -1.16 -5.78
C HIS A 93 1.75 -2.08 -6.97
N LYS A 94 0.58 -1.93 -7.59
CA LYS A 94 0.22 -2.67 -8.81
C LYS A 94 1.09 -2.21 -9.98
N HIS A 95 1.31 -0.90 -10.15
CA HIS A 95 2.20 -0.37 -11.18
C HIS A 95 3.64 -0.82 -10.99
N ASP A 96 4.15 -0.76 -9.76
CA ASP A 96 5.49 -1.25 -9.41
C ASP A 96 5.66 -2.72 -9.80
N ARG A 97 4.68 -3.57 -9.48
CA ARG A 97 4.70 -5.00 -9.86
C ARG A 97 4.67 -5.20 -11.37
N VAL A 98 3.89 -4.40 -12.10
CA VAL A 98 3.84 -4.47 -13.57
C VAL A 98 5.18 -4.03 -14.16
N ALA A 99 5.77 -2.95 -13.67
CA ALA A 99 7.07 -2.46 -14.11
C ALA A 99 8.17 -3.50 -13.85
N PHE A 100 8.19 -4.09 -12.65
CA PHE A 100 9.12 -5.18 -12.30
C PHE A 100 8.99 -6.38 -13.24
N VAL A 101 7.77 -6.88 -13.48
CA VAL A 101 7.56 -8.02 -14.38
C VAL A 101 8.00 -7.69 -15.80
N ARG A 102 7.71 -6.48 -16.28
CA ARG A 102 8.15 -6.02 -17.61
C ARG A 102 9.67 -5.98 -17.73
N GLN A 103 10.35 -5.43 -16.71
CA GLN A 103 11.81 -5.38 -16.68
C GLN A 103 12.40 -6.79 -16.67
N LEU A 104 11.92 -7.65 -15.77
CA LEU A 104 12.37 -9.03 -15.65
C LEU A 104 12.23 -9.82 -16.96
N LEU A 105 11.10 -9.67 -17.66
CA LEU A 105 10.90 -10.32 -18.95
C LEU A 105 11.84 -9.74 -20.02
N ALA A 106 12.04 -8.43 -20.05
CA ALA A 106 12.97 -7.78 -20.98
C ALA A 106 14.42 -8.20 -20.75
N ASP A 107 14.84 -8.36 -19.49
CA ASP A 107 16.20 -8.77 -19.12
C ASP A 107 16.57 -10.17 -19.67
N VAL A 108 15.58 -11.05 -19.82
CA VAL A 108 15.75 -12.39 -20.40
C VAL A 108 15.39 -12.46 -21.89
N GLY A 109 15.19 -11.30 -22.53
CA GLY A 109 14.91 -11.19 -23.97
C GLY A 109 13.48 -11.51 -24.39
N ILE A 110 12.54 -11.62 -23.45
CA ILE A 110 11.11 -11.82 -23.76
C ILE A 110 10.48 -10.44 -24.03
N ALA A 111 10.36 -10.08 -25.30
CA ALA A 111 9.67 -8.87 -25.72
C ALA A 111 8.15 -9.00 -25.50
N GLN A 112 7.53 -7.97 -24.94
CA GLN A 112 6.07 -7.87 -24.99
C GLN A 112 5.65 -7.47 -26.40
N ASP A 113 4.57 -8.08 -26.91
CA ASP A 113 3.95 -7.63 -28.15
C ASP A 113 3.63 -6.13 -28.08
N GLU A 114 4.12 -5.36 -29.04
CA GLU A 114 3.74 -3.95 -29.18
C GLU A 114 2.21 -3.87 -29.28
N GLN A 115 1.57 -3.09 -28.40
CA GLN A 115 0.16 -2.83 -28.56
C GLN A 115 -0.07 -2.10 -29.90
N PRO A 116 -1.07 -2.49 -30.70
CA PRO A 116 -1.39 -1.80 -31.93
C PRO A 116 -1.64 -0.31 -31.67
N ARG A 117 -0.89 0.55 -32.34
CA ARG A 117 -0.87 2.01 -32.10
C ARG A 117 -2.18 2.72 -32.46
N ARG A 118 -3.05 2.07 -33.24
CA ARG A 118 -4.36 2.58 -33.65
C ARG A 118 -5.40 1.48 -33.53
N VAL A 119 -6.26 1.60 -32.53
CA VAL A 119 -7.40 0.71 -32.33
C VAL A 119 -8.68 1.55 -32.21
N ALA A 120 -9.72 1.13 -32.92
CA ALA A 120 -11.07 1.67 -32.74
C ALA A 120 -11.85 0.70 -31.85
N TRP A 121 -12.34 1.19 -30.71
CA TRP A 121 -13.17 0.41 -29.81
C TRP A 121 -14.64 0.56 -30.20
N HIS A 122 -15.34 -0.57 -30.35
CA HIS A 122 -16.78 -0.60 -30.56
C HIS A 122 -17.44 -1.51 -29.53
N ASN A 123 -18.68 -1.19 -29.16
CA ASN A 123 -19.47 -2.06 -28.31
C ASN A 123 -19.87 -3.32 -29.08
N VAL A 124 -19.75 -4.48 -28.43
CA VAL A 124 -20.20 -5.76 -28.97
C VAL A 124 -21.72 -5.85 -28.84
N ARG A 125 -22.40 -6.25 -29.92
CA ARG A 125 -23.84 -6.55 -29.91
C ARG A 125 -24.08 -8.03 -29.62
N PRO A 126 -25.21 -8.42 -29.00
CA PRO A 126 -25.60 -9.82 -28.92
C PRO A 126 -25.66 -10.43 -30.34
N GLY A 127 -24.94 -11.54 -30.56
CA GLY A 127 -24.87 -12.22 -31.86
C GLY A 127 -23.89 -11.63 -32.87
N ASP A 128 -23.00 -10.72 -32.47
CA ASP A 128 -21.95 -10.17 -33.36
C ASP A 128 -21.06 -11.29 -33.93
N PRO A 129 -21.04 -11.50 -35.26
CA PRO A 129 -20.28 -12.58 -35.88
C PRO A 129 -18.77 -12.40 -35.76
N ASN A 130 -18.30 -11.18 -35.45
CA ASN A 130 -16.88 -10.90 -35.25
C ASN A 130 -16.39 -11.28 -33.86
N VAL A 131 -17.28 -11.69 -32.95
CA VAL A 131 -16.93 -12.07 -31.58
C VAL A 131 -16.94 -13.58 -31.44
N PRO A 132 -15.79 -14.20 -31.09
CA PRO A 132 -15.73 -15.62 -30.85
C PRO A 132 -16.72 -16.07 -29.76
N PRO A 133 -17.24 -17.31 -29.83
CA PRO A 133 -18.06 -17.87 -28.77
C PRO A 133 -17.38 -17.77 -27.41
N ARG A 134 -18.18 -17.58 -26.35
CA ARG A 134 -17.67 -17.40 -24.98
C ARG A 134 -16.71 -18.49 -24.54
N ALA A 135 -16.96 -19.75 -24.92
CA ALA A 135 -16.07 -20.87 -24.63
C ALA A 135 -14.66 -20.66 -25.21
N HIS A 136 -14.54 -20.14 -26.43
CA HIS A 136 -13.26 -19.85 -27.07
C HIS A 136 -12.53 -18.70 -26.36
N LEU A 137 -13.26 -17.65 -25.95
CA LEU A 137 -12.70 -16.53 -25.19
C LEU A 137 -12.14 -17.00 -23.84
N LEU A 138 -12.87 -17.87 -23.15
CA LEU A 138 -12.42 -18.47 -21.89
C LEU A 138 -11.18 -19.34 -22.08
N MET A 139 -11.18 -20.21 -23.09
CA MET A 139 -10.01 -21.05 -23.40
C MET A 139 -8.79 -20.23 -23.77
N ARG A 140 -8.97 -19.15 -24.55
CA ARG A 140 -7.90 -18.19 -24.88
C ARG A 140 -7.35 -17.53 -23.61
N ALA A 141 -8.21 -17.02 -22.73
CA ALA A 141 -7.78 -16.38 -21.49
C ALA A 141 -7.04 -17.34 -20.55
N VAL A 142 -7.46 -18.62 -20.50
CA VAL A 142 -6.77 -19.66 -19.73
C VAL A 142 -5.39 -19.97 -20.33
N ALA A 143 -5.32 -20.15 -21.65
CA ALA A 143 -4.06 -20.39 -22.35
C ALA A 143 -3.07 -19.23 -22.16
N GLU A 144 -3.54 -17.99 -22.29
CA GLU A 144 -2.75 -16.78 -22.06
C GLU A 144 -2.24 -16.70 -20.62
N ARG A 145 -3.09 -16.95 -19.62
CA ARG A 145 -2.65 -17.00 -18.21
C ARG A 145 -1.58 -18.07 -17.98
N ARG A 146 -1.74 -19.26 -18.58
CA ARG A 146 -0.75 -20.35 -18.45
C ARG A 146 0.58 -19.96 -19.08
N ARG A 147 0.54 -19.37 -20.28
CA ARG A 147 1.73 -18.86 -20.98
C ARG A 147 2.46 -17.80 -20.16
N TRP A 148 1.77 -16.76 -19.70
CA TRP A 148 2.39 -15.70 -18.88
C TRP A 148 2.99 -16.22 -17.57
N LYS A 149 2.33 -17.20 -16.92
CA LYS A 149 2.88 -17.83 -15.71
C LYS A 149 4.17 -18.61 -16.02
N ALA A 150 4.21 -19.32 -17.14
CA ALA A 150 5.39 -20.06 -17.57
C ALA A 150 6.54 -19.11 -17.91
N GLU A 151 6.29 -18.05 -18.70
CA GLU A 151 7.25 -17.00 -19.04
C GLU A 151 7.84 -16.33 -17.79
N TYR A 152 6.97 -15.92 -16.84
CA TYR A 152 7.42 -15.32 -15.59
C TYR A 152 8.28 -16.28 -14.75
N THR A 153 7.87 -17.54 -14.63
CA THR A 153 8.64 -18.55 -13.90
C THR A 153 10.00 -18.81 -14.56
N ALA A 154 10.03 -18.93 -15.89
CA ALA A 154 11.26 -19.10 -16.65
C ALA A 154 12.19 -17.89 -16.50
N ALA A 155 11.65 -16.67 -16.55
CA ALA A 155 12.43 -15.45 -16.36
C ALA A 155 13.01 -15.36 -14.94
N LEU A 156 12.23 -15.71 -13.91
CA LEU A 156 12.75 -15.81 -12.54
C LEU A 156 13.92 -16.79 -12.44
N LEU A 157 13.81 -17.98 -13.03
CA LEU A 157 14.86 -19.00 -13.03
C LEU A 157 16.12 -18.53 -13.77
N ALA A 158 15.97 -17.86 -14.92
CA ALA A 158 17.08 -17.33 -15.69
C ALA A 158 17.76 -16.11 -15.00
N SER A 159 16.99 -15.31 -14.26
CA SER A 159 17.49 -14.17 -13.48
C SER A 159 18.15 -14.55 -12.15
N ALA A 160 18.05 -15.81 -11.73
CA ALA A 160 18.61 -16.28 -10.47
C ALA A 160 20.14 -16.42 -10.56
N SER A 161 20.85 -15.29 -10.47
CA SER A 161 22.21 -15.30 -9.94
C SER A 161 22.18 -15.56 -8.43
N PRO A 162 23.17 -16.25 -7.84
CA PRO A 162 23.21 -16.45 -6.40
C PRO A 162 23.18 -15.08 -5.72
N PRO A 163 22.25 -14.86 -4.77
CA PRO A 163 22.13 -13.57 -4.16
C PRO A 163 23.36 -13.27 -3.32
N ASN A 164 24.15 -12.28 -3.72
CA ASN A 164 25.20 -11.72 -2.87
C ASN A 164 24.54 -10.73 -1.89
N HIS A 165 23.92 -11.27 -0.84
CA HIS A 165 23.31 -10.50 0.26
C HIS A 165 24.30 -10.19 1.38
N SER A 166 25.61 -10.20 1.11
CA SER A 166 26.60 -9.88 2.15
C SER A 166 26.53 -8.40 2.49
N ALA A 167 26.15 -8.10 3.73
CA ALA A 167 26.19 -6.75 4.31
C ALA A 167 27.62 -6.32 4.71
N THR A 168 28.63 -7.13 4.40
CA THR A 168 30.05 -6.86 4.65
C THR A 168 30.83 -6.84 3.34
N PRO A 169 31.77 -5.89 3.16
CA PRO A 169 32.72 -5.96 2.06
C PRO A 169 33.60 -7.21 2.23
N GLN A 170 33.85 -7.94 1.13
CA GLN A 170 34.83 -9.02 1.10
C GLN A 170 36.20 -8.42 1.45
N ALA A 171 36.80 -8.90 2.54
CA ALA A 171 38.15 -8.52 2.92
C ALA A 171 39.13 -8.97 1.81
N ALA A 172 40.03 -8.05 1.43
CA ALA A 172 41.12 -8.28 0.48
C ALA A 172 42.24 -9.12 1.10
#